data_AF-A0A7Y6IGD2-F1
#
_entry.id   AF-A0A7Y6IGD2-F1
#
_cell.length_a   1.000
_cell.length_b   1.000
_cell.length_c   1.000
_cell.angle_alpha   90.00
_cell.angle_beta   90.00
_cell.angle_gamma   90.00
#
_symmetry.space_group_name_H-M   'P 1'
#
loop_
_entity.id
_entity.type
_entity.pdbx_description
1 polymer ?
#
loop_
_entity_poly.entity_id
_entity_poly.type
_entity_poly.pdbx_seq_one_letter_code
_entity_poly.pdbx_strand_id
1 'polypeptide(L)'
;MGEFVGIDPHGADQLLRQMEASKDILGRTRHGLEAAIAEAGASWTGQQGVSAMHRSWAFLDDTQRDLKWRIDTLKQMVPSSGNGLLSGVFTFASETEAARQGKADATGITGALKQHEIETSVESWRKVTAATAATKAKLNDPAYAAALLASLGPDRFRALFLHWMRDFRPNCSRRGRRHLVR
;
A
#
# COMPACT_ATOMS: atom_id res chain seq x y z
N MET A 1 13.35 8.92 -6.35
CA MET A 1 13.36 10.16 -5.54
C MET A 1 12.03 10.21 -4.82
N GLY A 2 12.02 10.31 -3.49
CA GLY A 2 10.77 10.36 -2.73
C GLY A 2 10.24 11.80 -2.64
N GLU A 3 8.92 11.94 -2.60
CA GLU A 3 8.26 13.24 -2.44
C GLU A 3 8.26 13.64 -0.97
N PHE A 4 8.74 14.84 -0.64
CA PHE A 4 8.62 15.42 0.69
C PHE A 4 7.25 16.07 0.82
N VAL A 5 6.49 15.65 1.83
CA VAL A 5 5.11 16.10 2.01
C VAL A 5 4.92 16.49 3.46
N GLY A 6 4.46 17.73 3.69
CA GLY A 6 3.97 18.20 4.98
C GLY A 6 2.45 18.31 4.96
N ILE A 7 1.75 17.48 5.72
CA ILE A 7 0.27 17.50 5.81
C ILE A 7 -0.15 17.80 7.25
N ASP A 8 -1.04 18.78 7.42
CA ASP A 8 -1.75 19.01 8.69
C ASP A 8 -2.91 17.99 8.80
N PRO A 9 -2.90 17.07 9.78
CA PRO A 9 -3.96 16.07 9.94
C PRO A 9 -5.35 16.68 10.12
N HIS A 10 -5.47 17.81 10.83
CA HIS A 10 -6.77 18.41 11.10
C HIS A 10 -7.38 19.02 9.83
N GLY A 11 -6.60 19.83 9.11
CA GLY A 11 -7.01 20.36 7.81
C GLY A 11 -7.33 19.26 6.81
N ALA A 12 -6.54 18.18 6.79
CA ALA A 12 -6.74 17.07 5.88
C ALA A 12 -8.00 16.26 6.21
N ASP A 13 -8.29 15.98 7.49
CA ASP A 13 -9.54 15.33 7.91
C ASP A 13 -10.77 16.19 7.57
N GLN A 14 -10.66 17.51 7.70
CA GLN A 14 -11.73 18.43 7.27
C GLN A 14 -11.94 18.39 5.76
N LEU A 15 -10.86 18.37 4.98
CA LEU A 15 -10.91 18.27 3.52
C LEU A 15 -11.54 16.94 3.08
N LEU A 16 -11.15 15.82 3.69
CA LEU A 16 -11.74 14.50 3.42
C LEU A 16 -13.26 14.50 3.66
N ARG A 17 -13.74 15.15 4.74
CA ARG A 17 -15.19 15.30 5.01
C ARG A 17 -15.89 16.17 3.98
N GLN A 18 -15.26 17.26 3.54
CA GLN A 18 -15.84 18.13 2.51
C GLN A 18 -15.89 17.47 1.14
N MET A 19 -14.86 16.70 0.77
CA MET A 19 -14.86 15.88 -0.44
C MET A 19 -16.01 14.87 -0.40
N GLU A 20 -16.20 14.17 0.72
CA GLU A 20 -17.31 13.21 0.87
C GLU A 20 -18.68 13.88 0.71
N ALA A 21 -18.90 15.00 1.40
CA ALA A 21 -20.15 15.76 1.27
C ALA A 21 -20.38 16.24 -0.18
N SER A 22 -19.33 16.64 -0.89
CA SER A 22 -19.40 17.07 -2.29
C SER A 22 -19.73 15.91 -3.23
N LYS A 23 -19.14 14.72 -2.99
CA LYS A 23 -19.47 13.49 -3.73
C LYS A 23 -20.93 13.10 -3.53
N ASP A 24 -21.45 13.19 -2.31
CA ASP A 24 -22.84 12.93 -1.99
C ASP A 24 -23.79 13.86 -2.75
N ILE A 25 -23.50 15.16 -2.76
CA ILE A 25 -24.29 16.15 -3.49
C ILE A 25 -24.25 15.84 -4.99
N LEU A 26 -23.06 15.60 -5.56
CA LEU A 26 -22.93 15.24 -6.98
C LEU A 26 -23.67 13.95 -7.33
N GLY A 27 -23.61 12.94 -6.45
CA GLY A 27 -24.29 11.65 -6.64
C GLY A 27 -25.81 11.80 -6.69
N ARG A 28 -26.38 12.61 -5.78
CA ARG A 28 -27.83 12.91 -5.75
C ARG A 28 -28.26 13.74 -6.97
N THR A 29 -27.54 14.80 -7.27
CA THR A 29 -27.85 15.68 -8.42
C THR A 29 -27.70 14.93 -9.74
N ARG A 30 -26.73 14.02 -9.86
CA ARG A 30 -26.53 13.19 -11.05
C ARG A 30 -27.77 12.34 -11.32
N HIS A 31 -28.23 11.62 -10.31
CA HIS A 31 -29.38 10.73 -10.48
C HIS A 31 -30.64 11.50 -10.89
N GLY A 32 -30.88 12.66 -10.28
CA GLY A 32 -31.98 13.54 -10.68
C GLY A 32 -31.85 14.05 -12.12
N LEU A 33 -30.64 14.43 -12.54
CA LEU A 33 -30.38 14.90 -13.90
C LEU A 33 -30.53 13.77 -14.94
N GLU A 34 -30.04 12.57 -14.65
CA GLU A 34 -30.20 11.40 -15.51
C GLU A 34 -31.67 11.04 -15.71
N ALA A 35 -32.48 11.07 -14.63
CA ALA A 35 -33.91 10.84 -14.70
C ALA A 35 -34.62 11.91 -15.55
N ALA A 36 -34.29 13.19 -15.34
CA ALA A 36 -34.87 14.29 -16.12
C ALA A 36 -34.48 14.23 -17.61
N ILE A 37 -33.25 13.82 -17.93
CA ILE A 37 -32.80 13.60 -19.32
C ILE A 37 -33.56 12.43 -19.96
N ALA A 38 -33.78 11.34 -19.21
CA ALA A 38 -34.55 10.21 -19.70
C ALA A 38 -36.01 10.59 -19.99
N GLU A 39 -36.61 11.43 -19.13
CA GLU A 39 -37.97 11.96 -19.31
C GLU A 39 -38.07 12.95 -20.48
N ALA A 40 -37.06 13.81 -20.68
CA ALA A 40 -37.02 14.77 -21.78
C ALA A 40 -36.83 14.12 -23.18
N GLY A 41 -36.50 12.82 -23.24
CA GLY A 41 -36.39 12.05 -24.47
C GLY A 41 -35.04 12.17 -25.18
N ALA A 42 -34.78 11.23 -26.10
CA ALA A 42 -33.48 11.00 -26.74
C ALA A 42 -32.94 12.18 -27.59
N SER A 43 -33.78 13.15 -27.93
CA SER A 43 -33.41 14.37 -28.67
C SER A 43 -32.71 15.43 -27.83
N TRP A 44 -32.61 15.25 -26.51
CA TRP A 44 -31.93 16.19 -25.63
C TRP A 44 -30.41 15.99 -25.60
N THR A 45 -29.65 17.08 -25.76
CA THR A 45 -28.17 17.10 -25.85
C THR A 45 -27.45 17.10 -24.48
N GLY A 46 -28.18 16.92 -23.36
CA GLY A 46 -27.69 17.05 -21.99
C GLY A 46 -26.71 15.99 -21.48
N GLN A 47 -26.35 15.00 -22.29
CA GLN A 47 -25.39 13.93 -21.93
C GLN A 47 -24.01 14.46 -21.51
N GLN A 48 -23.63 15.66 -21.99
CA GLN A 48 -22.37 16.30 -21.60
C GLN A 48 -22.37 16.74 -20.12
N GLY A 49 -23.52 17.16 -19.59
CA GLY A 49 -23.66 17.56 -18.19
C GLY A 49 -23.46 16.38 -17.23
N VAL A 50 -24.10 15.25 -17.53
CA VAL A 50 -23.93 13.99 -16.77
C VAL A 50 -22.48 13.51 -16.82
N SER A 51 -21.85 13.56 -18.00
CA SER A 51 -20.44 13.17 -18.15
C SER A 51 -19.49 14.07 -17.35
N ALA A 52 -19.75 15.37 -17.28
CA ALA A 52 -18.95 16.29 -16.46
C ALA A 52 -19.10 15.98 -14.97
N MET A 53 -20.32 15.68 -14.51
CA MET A 53 -20.56 15.27 -13.12
C MET A 53 -19.87 13.96 -12.75
N HIS A 54 -19.84 12.98 -13.67
CA HIS A 54 -19.07 11.75 -13.48
C HIS A 54 -17.57 12.01 -13.31
N ARG A 55 -16.99 12.87 -14.15
CA ARG A 55 -15.56 13.23 -14.04
C ARG A 55 -15.25 13.94 -12.73
N SER A 56 -16.10 14.87 -12.31
CA SER A 56 -15.92 15.57 -11.03
C SER A 56 -16.03 14.62 -9.85
N TRP A 57 -16.99 13.69 -9.87
CA TRP A 57 -17.13 12.68 -8.84
C TRP A 57 -15.89 11.78 -8.77
N ALA A 58 -15.43 11.27 -9.91
CA ALA A 58 -14.24 10.41 -9.98
C ALA A 58 -12.97 11.12 -9.48
N PHE A 59 -12.79 12.39 -9.87
CA PHE A 59 -11.68 13.21 -9.37
C PHE A 59 -11.70 13.35 -7.84
N LEU A 60 -12.87 13.63 -7.25
CA LEU A 60 -13.01 13.74 -5.79
C LEU A 60 -12.73 12.40 -5.10
N ASP A 61 -13.21 11.30 -5.67
CA ASP A 61 -13.00 9.96 -5.12
C ASP A 61 -11.53 9.56 -5.14
N ASP A 62 -10.86 9.79 -6.28
CA ASP A 62 -9.42 9.54 -6.45
C ASP A 62 -8.58 10.39 -5.49
N THR A 63 -8.89 11.69 -5.39
CA THR A 63 -8.14 12.62 -4.53
C THR A 63 -8.36 12.30 -3.06
N GLN A 64 -9.58 11.94 -2.66
CA GLN A 64 -9.89 11.59 -1.28
C GLN A 64 -9.15 10.31 -0.86
N ARG A 65 -9.13 9.29 -1.72
CA ARG A 65 -8.38 8.05 -1.49
C ARG A 65 -6.89 8.30 -1.36
N ASP A 66 -6.30 9.09 -2.26
CA ASP A 66 -4.88 9.43 -2.22
C ASP A 66 -4.52 10.19 -0.93
N LEU A 67 -5.29 11.23 -0.60
CA LEU A 67 -5.07 12.01 0.62
C LEU A 67 -5.16 11.14 1.88
N LYS A 68 -6.15 10.24 1.94
CA LYS A 68 -6.32 9.30 3.06
C LYS A 68 -5.09 8.39 3.18
N TRP A 69 -4.65 7.77 2.10
CA TRP A 69 -3.48 6.90 2.10
C TRP A 69 -2.21 7.67 2.55
N ARG A 70 -2.02 8.91 2.11
CA ARG A 70 -0.88 9.74 2.52
C ARG A 70 -0.88 10.03 4.02
N ILE A 71 -2.02 10.43 4.58
CA ILE A 71 -2.13 10.68 6.03
C ILE A 71 -1.85 9.40 6.83
N ASP A 72 -2.47 8.28 6.43
CA ASP A 72 -2.33 7.01 7.13
C ASP A 72 -0.87 6.53 7.09
N THR A 73 -0.18 6.71 5.96
CA THR A 73 1.25 6.41 5.81
C THR A 73 2.11 7.32 6.70
N LEU A 74 1.87 8.63 6.68
CA LEU A 74 2.63 9.58 7.51
C LEU A 74 2.46 9.33 9.00
N LYS A 75 1.24 9.00 9.46
CA LYS A 75 0.97 8.64 10.87
C LYS A 75 1.77 7.41 11.33
N GLN A 76 1.99 6.45 10.43
CA GLN A 76 2.82 5.28 10.74
C GLN A 76 4.32 5.59 10.72
N MET A 77 4.76 6.49 9.83
CA MET A 77 6.17 6.89 9.72
C MET A 77 6.61 7.86 10.81
N VAL A 78 5.71 8.67 11.36
CA VAL A 78 5.99 9.69 12.38
C VAL A 78 5.08 9.48 13.59
N PRO A 79 5.41 8.53 14.49
CA PRO A 79 4.52 8.13 15.58
C PRO A 79 4.32 9.20 16.67
N SER A 80 5.14 10.26 16.69
CA SER A 80 5.27 11.18 17.82
C SER A 80 5.20 12.68 17.45
N SER A 81 4.76 13.02 16.24
CA SER A 81 4.36 14.39 15.94
C SER A 81 3.09 14.70 16.76
N GLY A 82 3.17 15.74 17.62
CA GLY A 82 1.99 16.27 18.33
C GLY A 82 0.95 16.84 17.36
N ASN A 83 0.13 17.80 17.78
CA ASN A 83 -0.92 18.43 16.95
C ASN A 83 -0.37 19.31 15.79
N GLY A 84 0.76 18.95 15.17
CA GLY A 84 1.42 19.70 14.11
C GLY A 84 1.49 18.95 12.78
N LEU A 85 2.19 19.54 11.81
CA LEU A 85 2.39 19.00 10.47
C LEU A 85 3.09 17.63 10.53
N LEU A 86 2.47 16.61 9.91
CA LEU A 86 3.13 15.34 9.63
C LEU A 86 4.02 15.52 8.41
N SER A 87 5.32 15.24 8.55
CA SER A 87 6.28 15.37 7.46
C SER A 87 7.00 14.05 7.20
N GLY A 88 7.13 13.67 5.93
CA GLY A 88 7.80 12.42 5.57
C GLY A 88 8.21 12.37 4.11
N VAL A 89 8.97 11.34 3.77
CA VAL A 89 9.38 11.04 2.40
C VAL A 89 8.66 9.78 1.94
N PHE A 90 7.81 9.92 0.93
CA PHE A 90 7.10 8.79 0.35
C PHE A 90 8.01 7.97 -0.57
N THR A 91 7.94 6.64 -0.45
CA THR A 91 8.70 5.72 -1.33
C THR A 91 8.08 5.62 -2.72
N PHE A 92 6.76 5.73 -2.81
CA PHE A 92 5.97 5.63 -4.02
C PHE A 92 5.13 6.90 -4.22
N ALA A 93 4.76 7.21 -5.46
CA ALA A 93 3.97 8.41 -5.76
C ALA A 93 2.47 8.25 -5.45
N SER A 94 1.99 7.01 -5.30
CA SER A 94 0.59 6.70 -5.01
C SER A 94 0.42 5.33 -4.34
N GLU A 95 -0.73 5.14 -3.68
CA GLU A 95 -1.17 3.85 -3.14
C GLU A 95 -1.16 2.74 -4.20
N THR A 96 -1.67 3.05 -5.40
CA THR A 96 -1.76 2.07 -6.51
C THR A 96 -0.38 1.62 -6.97
N GLU A 97 0.58 2.55 -7.04
CA GLU A 97 1.96 2.23 -7.40
C GLU A 97 2.62 1.37 -6.32
N ALA A 98 2.46 1.74 -5.04
CA ALA A 98 2.97 0.98 -3.90
C ALA A 98 2.42 -0.46 -3.90
N ALA A 99 1.10 -0.61 -4.06
CA ALA A 99 0.44 -1.90 -4.10
C ALA A 99 0.88 -2.74 -5.31
N ARG A 100 1.01 -2.12 -6.49
CA ARG A 100 1.50 -2.79 -7.71
C ARG A 100 2.93 -3.30 -7.52
N GLN A 101 3.81 -2.49 -6.92
CA GLN A 101 5.18 -2.91 -6.66
C GLN A 101 5.23 -4.03 -5.60
N GLY A 102 4.39 -3.97 -4.56
CA GLY A 102 4.28 -5.04 -3.57
C GLY A 102 3.90 -6.39 -4.19
N LYS A 103 2.93 -6.39 -5.12
CA LYS A 103 2.55 -7.58 -5.89
C LYS A 103 3.69 -8.10 -6.79
N ALA A 104 4.41 -7.19 -7.45
CA ALA A 104 5.53 -7.56 -8.31
C ALA A 104 6.67 -8.19 -7.51
N ASP A 105 7.04 -7.59 -6.37
CA ASP A 105 8.09 -8.11 -5.50
C ASP A 105 7.68 -9.46 -4.86
N ALA A 106 6.40 -9.63 -4.49
CA ALA A 106 5.86 -10.92 -4.03
C ALA A 106 6.01 -12.03 -5.08
N THR A 107 5.82 -11.70 -6.35
CA THR A 107 5.99 -12.63 -7.48
C THR A 107 7.45 -13.06 -7.60
N GLY A 108 8.39 -12.13 -7.47
CA GLY A 108 9.84 -12.42 -7.47
C GLY A 108 10.24 -13.34 -6.31
N ILE A 109 9.76 -13.05 -5.09
CA ILE A 109 10.01 -13.90 -3.91
C ILE A 109 9.39 -15.29 -4.10
N THR A 110 8.16 -15.37 -4.61
CA THR A 110 7.47 -16.65 -4.85
C THR A 110 8.21 -17.49 -5.88
N GLY A 111 8.71 -16.87 -6.96
CA GLY A 111 9.52 -17.55 -7.96
C GLY A 111 10.81 -18.11 -7.38
N ALA A 112 11.53 -17.31 -6.59
CA ALA A 112 12.74 -17.76 -5.91
C ALA A 112 12.47 -18.89 -4.92
N LEU A 113 11.37 -18.81 -4.16
CA LEU A 113 10.98 -19.84 -3.19
C LEU A 113 10.66 -21.16 -3.88
N LYS A 114 9.89 -21.11 -4.97
CA LYS A 114 9.57 -22.30 -5.77
C LYS A 114 10.83 -22.94 -6.35
N GLN A 115 11.79 -22.14 -6.80
CA GLN A 115 13.07 -22.68 -7.29
C GLN A 115 13.86 -23.36 -6.15
N HIS A 116 13.84 -22.78 -4.96
CA HIS A 116 14.47 -23.39 -3.79
C HIS A 116 13.81 -24.70 -3.37
N GLU A 117 12.48 -24.81 -3.47
CA GLU A 117 11.77 -26.06 -3.20
C GLU A 117 12.16 -27.18 -4.18
N ILE A 118 12.56 -26.84 -5.41
CA ILE A 118 13.02 -27.80 -6.42
C ILE A 118 14.49 -28.18 -6.19
N GLU A 119 15.37 -27.20 -5.99
CA GLU A 119 16.82 -27.43 -5.90
C GLU A 119 17.30 -27.82 -4.50
N THR A 120 16.60 -27.36 -3.45
CA THR A 120 16.95 -27.51 -2.02
C THR A 120 18.43 -27.19 -1.74
N SER A 121 18.93 -26.11 -2.34
CA SER A 121 20.35 -25.72 -2.28
C SER A 121 20.57 -24.43 -1.49
N VAL A 122 21.78 -24.26 -0.94
CA VAL A 122 22.17 -23.00 -0.28
C VAL A 122 22.13 -21.82 -1.26
N GLU A 123 22.45 -22.06 -2.53
CA GLU A 123 22.46 -21.03 -3.56
C GLU A 123 21.04 -20.56 -3.91
N SER A 124 20.09 -21.48 -4.07
CA SER A 124 18.68 -21.11 -4.27
C SER A 124 18.11 -20.37 -3.06
N TRP A 125 18.50 -20.74 -1.83
CA TRP A 125 18.11 -20.00 -0.63
C TRP A 125 18.68 -18.58 -0.58
N ARG A 126 19.92 -18.38 -1.04
CA ARG A 126 20.50 -17.03 -1.19
C ARG A 126 19.69 -16.16 -2.14
N LYS A 127 19.13 -16.72 -3.21
CA LYS A 127 18.25 -15.98 -4.14
C LYS A 127 16.95 -15.55 -3.45
N VAL A 128 16.35 -16.41 -2.63
CA VAL A 128 15.17 -16.07 -1.80
C VAL A 128 15.49 -14.94 -0.82
N THR A 129 16.65 -15.03 -0.14
CA THR A 129 17.09 -14.03 0.83
C THR A 129 17.37 -12.69 0.14
N ALA A 130 18.01 -12.70 -1.03
CA ALA A 130 18.27 -11.48 -1.80
C ALA A 130 16.97 -10.80 -2.27
N ALA A 131 16.02 -11.58 -2.79
CA ALA A 131 14.70 -11.08 -3.19
C ALA A 131 13.94 -10.46 -2.00
N THR A 132 14.02 -11.09 -0.82
CA THR A 132 13.39 -10.58 0.41
C THR A 132 14.12 -9.35 0.94
N ALA A 133 15.46 -9.30 0.90
CA ALA A 133 16.24 -8.16 1.37
C ALA A 133 15.97 -6.89 0.53
N ALA A 134 15.70 -7.05 -0.77
CA ALA A 134 15.38 -5.94 -1.67
C ALA A 134 14.05 -5.22 -1.33
N THR A 135 13.17 -5.83 -0.51
CA THR A 135 11.92 -5.20 -0.09
C THR A 135 12.07 -4.30 1.13
N LYS A 136 13.15 -4.46 1.92
CA LYS A 136 13.32 -3.87 3.25
C LYS A 136 13.03 -2.38 3.33
N ALA A 137 13.56 -1.60 2.39
CA ALA A 137 13.39 -0.14 2.39
C ALA A 137 11.95 0.30 2.07
N LYS A 138 11.18 -0.55 1.38
CA LYS A 138 9.80 -0.27 0.92
C LYS A 138 8.74 -0.68 1.95
N LEU A 139 9.10 -1.51 2.94
CA LEU A 139 8.17 -2.03 3.96
C LEU A 139 7.60 -0.96 4.90
N ASN A 140 8.18 0.24 4.94
CA ASN A 140 7.64 1.37 5.69
C ASN A 140 6.37 1.95 5.04
N ASP A 141 6.09 1.60 3.78
CA ASP A 141 4.86 1.97 3.10
C ASP A 141 3.76 0.91 3.36
N PRO A 142 2.67 1.27 4.05
CA PRO A 142 1.65 0.30 4.42
C PRO A 142 0.93 -0.33 3.22
N ALA A 143 0.73 0.39 2.12
CA ALA A 143 0.05 -0.15 0.95
C ALA A 143 0.95 -1.17 0.23
N TYR A 144 2.24 -0.87 0.12
CA TYR A 144 3.24 -1.83 -0.35
C TYR A 144 3.28 -3.08 0.53
N ALA A 145 3.42 -2.91 1.85
CA ALA A 145 3.55 -4.02 2.79
C ALA A 145 2.29 -4.90 2.80
N ALA A 146 1.10 -4.31 2.80
CA ALA A 146 -0.17 -5.03 2.72
C ALA A 146 -0.28 -5.83 1.42
N ALA A 147 0.02 -5.21 0.27
CA ALA A 147 -0.07 -5.88 -1.03
C ALA A 147 0.96 -7.01 -1.17
N LEU A 148 2.18 -6.82 -0.66
CA LEU A 148 3.22 -7.85 -0.61
C LEU A 148 2.75 -9.05 0.21
N LEU A 149 2.27 -8.83 1.44
CA LEU A 149 1.80 -9.89 2.33
C LEU A 149 0.58 -10.62 1.75
N ALA A 150 -0.41 -9.88 1.23
CA ALA A 150 -1.59 -10.46 0.60
C ALA A 150 -1.23 -11.35 -0.60
N SER A 151 -0.24 -10.94 -1.39
CA SER A 151 0.19 -11.69 -2.59
C SER A 151 1.03 -12.91 -2.27
N LEU A 152 1.87 -12.84 -1.23
CA LEU A 152 2.59 -14.01 -0.73
C LEU A 152 1.61 -15.06 -0.23
N GLY A 153 0.58 -14.64 0.50
CA GLY A 153 -0.37 -15.52 1.17
C GLY A 153 0.22 -16.18 2.42
N PRO A 154 -0.62 -16.83 3.24
CA PRO A 154 -0.23 -17.35 4.55
C PRO A 154 0.83 -18.45 4.47
N ASP A 155 0.73 -19.35 3.50
CA ASP A 155 1.63 -20.52 3.41
C ASP A 155 3.05 -20.12 3.03
N ARG A 156 3.22 -19.25 2.02
CA ARG A 156 4.54 -18.80 1.58
C ARG A 156 5.19 -17.93 2.63
N PHE A 157 4.41 -17.05 3.27
CA PHE A 157 4.88 -16.28 4.41
C PHE A 157 5.38 -17.20 5.54
N ARG A 158 4.60 -18.21 5.90
CA ARG A 158 5.00 -19.21 6.90
C ARG A 158 6.27 -19.95 6.49
N ALA A 159 6.41 -20.36 5.23
CA ALA A 159 7.59 -21.05 4.74
C ALA A 159 8.87 -20.19 4.86
N LEU A 160 8.78 -18.92 4.46
CA LEU A 160 9.85 -17.93 4.63
C LEU A 160 10.21 -17.73 6.10
N PHE A 161 9.20 -17.55 6.96
CA PHE A 161 9.38 -17.33 8.39
C PHE A 161 10.03 -18.55 9.09
N LEU A 162 9.58 -19.77 8.77
CA LEU A 162 10.14 -21.00 9.34
C LEU A 162 11.60 -21.19 8.93
N HIS A 163 11.95 -20.92 7.68
CA HIS A 163 13.36 -20.97 7.24
C HIS A 163 14.21 -19.92 7.95
N TRP A 164 13.73 -18.68 8.02
CA TRP A 164 14.41 -17.62 8.76
C TRP A 164 14.66 -18.01 10.23
N MET A 165 13.67 -18.61 10.90
CA MET A 165 13.85 -19.11 12.26
C MET A 165 14.88 -20.23 12.38
N ARG A 166 14.97 -21.13 11.39
CA ARG A 166 16.00 -22.20 11.37
C ARG A 166 17.40 -21.61 11.24
N ASP A 167 17.56 -20.56 10.44
CA ASP A 167 18.83 -19.85 10.23
C ASP A 167 19.22 -18.98 11.42
N PHE A 168 18.27 -18.54 12.25
CA PHE A 168 18.53 -17.74 13.46
C PHE A 168 18.90 -18.60 14.69
N ARG A 169 18.42 -19.84 14.78
CA ARG A 169 18.77 -20.79 15.86
C ARG A 169 20.26 -21.19 16.01
N PRO A 170 21.13 -21.22 14.98
CA PRO A 170 22.52 -21.68 15.13
C PRO A 170 23.39 -20.74 15.98
N ASN A 171 22.98 -19.48 16.17
CA ASN A 171 23.76 -18.48 16.91
C ASN A 171 23.44 -18.42 18.41
N CYS A 172 22.34 -19.03 18.89
CA CYS A 172 22.05 -19.10 20.32
C CYS A 172 22.80 -20.23 21.04
N SER A 173 23.27 -21.26 20.34
CA SER A 173 23.97 -22.41 20.94
C SER A 173 25.50 -22.28 20.99
N ARG A 174 26.09 -21.33 20.26
CA ARG A 174 27.55 -21.21 20.12
C ARG A 174 28.24 -20.23 21.08
N ARG A 175 27.50 -19.40 21.83
CA ARG A 175 28.06 -18.51 22.87
C ARG A 175 28.15 -19.13 24.27
N GLY A 176 27.69 -20.36 24.46
CA GLY A 176 27.63 -21.02 25.78
C GLY A 176 28.73 -22.06 26.08
N ARG A 177 29.72 -22.28 25.21
CA ARG A 177 30.79 -23.31 25.45
C ARG A 177 32.20 -22.78 25.19
N ARG A 178 32.55 -21.65 25.81
CA ARG A 178 33.95 -21.29 26.05
C ARG A 178 34.08 -20.71 27.46
N HIS A 179 33.90 -21.55 28.47
CA HIS A 179 34.49 -21.41 29.80
C HIS A 179 34.13 -22.67 30.59
N LEU A 180 34.90 -23.75 30.36
CA LEU A 180 35.11 -24.86 31.29
C LEU A 180 35.98 -25.90 30.58
N VAL A 181 37.27 -25.62 30.52
CA VAL A 181 38.31 -26.66 30.42
C VAL A 181 39.40 -26.25 31.40
N ARG A 182 39.43 -27.00 32.50
CA ARG A 182 40.48 -27.25 33.49
C ARG A 182 41.41 -26.11 33.90
#